data_AF-A0ABD3Q0U2-F1
#
_entry.id   AF-A0ABD3Q0U2-F1
#
_cell.length_a   1.000
_cell.length_b   1.000
_cell.length_c   1.000
_cell.angle_alpha   90.00
_cell.angle_beta   90.00
_cell.angle_gamma   90.00
#
_symmetry.space_group_name_H-M   'P 1'
#
loop_
_entity.id
_entity.type
_entity.pdbx_description
1 polymer ?
#
loop_
_entity_poly.entity_id
_entity_poly.type
_entity_poly.pdbx_seq_one_letter_code
_entity_poly.pdbx_strand_id
1 'polypeptide(L)'
;MGLTAMLVGAVSGTGIHMLNNALHKVPLSRQPWFHVGYFFLGAYIGQKWVNLEKELVIDINEIRADKGLPPMVGTNAWVKYKPEADSL
;
A
#
# COMPACT_ATOMS: atom_id res chain seq x y z
N MET A 1 -7.77 -0.28 -6.85
CA MET A 1 -6.61 -1.20 -6.79
C MET A 1 -6.60 -2.03 -5.50
N GLY A 2 -7.73 -2.59 -5.06
CA GLY A 2 -7.78 -3.40 -3.83
C GLY A 2 -7.27 -4.83 -4.05
N LEU A 3 -7.79 -5.48 -5.09
CA LEU A 3 -7.46 -6.88 -5.41
C LEU A 3 -5.98 -7.05 -5.80
N THR A 4 -5.43 -6.12 -6.56
CA THR A 4 -4.00 -6.11 -6.91
C THR A 4 -3.11 -5.88 -5.69
N ALA A 5 -3.47 -4.95 -4.79
CA ALA A 5 -2.72 -4.72 -3.55
C ALA A 5 -2.79 -5.93 -2.60
N MET A 6 -3.95 -6.59 -2.53
CA MET A 6 -4.11 -7.84 -1.78
C MET A 6 -3.21 -8.94 -2.33
N LEU A 7 -3.17 -9.14 -3.65
CA LEU A 7 -2.28 -10.13 -4.29
C LEU A 7 -0.79 -9.80 -4.07
N VAL A 8 -0.40 -8.53 -4.24
CA VAL A 8 0.99 -8.08 -3.99
C VAL A 8 1.37 -8.28 -2.52
N GLY A 9 0.46 -7.93 -1.60
CA GLY A 9 0.64 -8.17 -0.17
C GLY A 9 0.78 -9.67 0.13
N ALA A 10 -0.04 -10.51 -0.48
CA ALA A 10 -0.02 -11.96 -0.25
C ALA A 10 1.27 -12.62 -0.75
N VAL A 11 1.72 -12.26 -1.96
CA VAL A 11 2.98 -12.77 -2.54
C VAL A 11 4.19 -12.24 -1.78
N SER A 12 4.17 -10.98 -1.33
CA SER A 12 5.26 -10.47 -0.50
C SER A 12 5.32 -11.15 0.86
N GLY A 13 4.17 -11.44 1.48
CA GLY A 13 4.08 -12.20 2.74
C GLY A 13 4.67 -13.61 2.62
N THR A 14 4.30 -14.37 1.58
CA THR A 14 4.89 -15.70 1.33
C THR A 14 6.39 -15.60 1.04
N GLY A 15 6.80 -14.61 0.25
CA GLY A 15 8.20 -14.35 -0.10
C GLY A 15 9.06 -14.05 1.13
N ILE A 16 8.56 -13.24 2.08
CA ILE A 16 9.26 -12.93 3.33
C ILE A 16 9.47 -14.20 4.16
N HIS A 17 8.46 -15.08 4.27
CA HIS A 17 8.61 -16.34 5.00
C HIS A 17 9.63 -17.28 4.32
N MET A 18 9.61 -17.36 2.98
CA MET A 18 10.61 -18.13 2.22
C MET A 18 12.02 -17.55 2.39
N LEU A 19 12.14 -16.23 2.38
CA LEU A 19 13.41 -15.53 2.58
C LEU A 19 13.96 -15.79 3.98
N ASN A 20 13.11 -15.77 5.01
CA ASN A 20 13.51 -16.12 6.38
C ASN A 20 14.08 -17.55 6.46
N ASN A 21 13.44 -18.52 5.79
CA ASN A 21 13.95 -19.89 5.74
C ASN A 21 15.29 -19.98 4.99
N ALA A 22 15.43 -19.23 3.89
CA ALA A 22 16.67 -19.15 3.13
C ALA A 22 17.82 -18.52 3.96
N LEU A 23 17.54 -17.48 4.75
CA LEU A 23 18.53 -16.85 5.65
C LEU A 23 19.06 -17.83 6.70
N HIS A 24 18.21 -18.73 7.20
CA HIS A 24 18.61 -19.77 8.14
C HIS A 24 19.29 -20.99 7.46
N LYS A 25 19.47 -20.98 6.13
CA LYS A 25 19.98 -22.11 5.34
C LYS A 25 19.18 -23.40 5.55
N VAL A 26 17.89 -23.27 5.85
CA VAL A 26 16.96 -24.39 6.00
C VAL A 26 16.18 -24.54 4.70
N PRO A 27 15.70 -25.74 4.31
CA PRO A 27 14.81 -25.89 3.16
C PRO A 27 13.68 -24.85 3.16
N LEU A 28 13.46 -24.27 1.98
CA LEU A 28 12.49 -23.18 1.76
C LEU A 28 11.10 -23.50 2.32
N SER A 29 10.69 -24.76 2.21
CA SER A 29 9.39 -25.29 2.65
C SER A 29 9.47 -26.12 3.93
N ARG A 30 10.36 -25.77 4.88
CA ARG A 30 10.47 -26.47 6.19
C ARG A 30 9.11 -26.58 6.91
N GLN A 31 8.31 -25.52 6.87
CA GLN A 31 6.97 -25.46 7.46
C GLN A 31 6.00 -24.88 6.43
N PRO A 32 5.41 -25.73 5.56
CA PRO A 32 4.70 -25.25 4.38
C PRO A 32 3.41 -24.49 4.74
N TRP A 33 2.75 -24.88 5.82
CA TRP A 33 1.52 -24.24 6.31
C TRP A 33 1.73 -22.79 6.76
N PHE A 34 2.95 -22.42 7.15
CA PHE A 34 3.24 -21.03 7.47
C PHE A 34 3.24 -20.14 6.24
N HIS A 35 3.60 -20.64 5.04
CA HIS A 35 3.44 -19.82 3.82
C HIS A 35 1.98 -19.40 3.62
N VAL A 36 1.02 -20.30 3.87
CA VAL A 36 -0.41 -19.99 3.78
C VAL A 36 -0.82 -18.94 4.83
N GLY A 37 -0.33 -19.07 6.06
CA GLY A 37 -0.56 -18.06 7.11
C GLY A 37 -0.02 -16.68 6.71
N TYR A 38 1.23 -16.61 6.23
CA TYR A 38 1.85 -15.37 5.77
C TYR A 38 1.21 -14.82 4.47
N PHE A 39 0.65 -15.68 3.62
CA PHE A 39 -0.12 -15.27 2.45
C PHE A 39 -1.36 -14.47 2.85
N PHE A 40 -2.17 -15.01 3.77
CA PHE A 40 -3.37 -14.32 4.24
C PHE A 40 -3.04 -13.09 5.08
N LEU A 41 -1.99 -13.15 5.91
CA LEU A 41 -1.53 -12.00 6.66
C LEU A 41 -1.06 -10.87 5.73
N GLY A 42 -0.27 -11.20 4.71
CA GLY A 42 0.19 -10.26 3.70
C GLY A 42 -0.96 -9.67 2.88
N ALA A 43 -1.95 -10.49 2.51
CA ALA A 43 -3.17 -10.04 1.84
C ALA A 43 -3.94 -9.01 2.66
N TYR A 44 -4.14 -9.29 3.95
CA TYR A 44 -4.82 -8.39 4.88
C TYR A 44 -4.08 -7.07 5.04
N ILE A 45 -2.76 -7.11 5.23
CA ILE A 45 -1.93 -5.90 5.36
C ILE A 45 -1.97 -5.07 4.08
N GLY A 46 -1.87 -5.71 2.90
CA GLY A 46 -1.94 -5.03 1.61
C GLY A 46 -3.27 -4.29 1.41
N GLN A 47 -4.39 -4.92 1.79
CA GLN A 47 -5.71 -4.26 1.72
C GLN A 47 -5.84 -3.13 2.75
N LYS A 48 -5.36 -3.32 3.98
CA LYS A 48 -5.39 -2.30 5.03
C LYS A 48 -4.57 -1.07 4.64
N TRP A 49 -3.43 -1.26 4.01
CA TRP A 49 -2.56 -0.18 3.53
C TRP A 49 -3.27 0.73 2.52
N VAL A 50 -3.95 0.16 1.52
CA VAL A 50 -4.69 0.94 0.51
C VAL A 50 -5.86 1.71 1.12
N ASN A 51 -6.52 1.14 2.13
CA ASN A 51 -7.59 1.84 2.83
C ASN A 51 -7.04 3.03 3.63
N LEU A 52 -5.94 2.82 4.35
CA LEU A 52 -5.27 3.87 5.11
C LEU A 52 -4.74 5.01 4.23
N GLU A 53 -4.24 4.70 3.03
CA GLU A 53 -3.85 5.72 2.05
C GLU A 53 -5.04 6.60 1.65
N LYS A 54 -6.22 6.02 1.43
CA LYS A 54 -7.43 6.78 1.08
C LYS A 54 -7.91 7.66 2.24
N GLU A 55 -7.92 7.12 3.45
CA GLU A 55 -8.31 7.85 4.66
C GLU A 55 -7.38 9.06 4.84
N LEU A 56 -6.06 8.86 4.76
CA LEU A 56 -5.09 9.95 4.89
C LEU A 56 -5.24 11.02 3.80
N VAL A 57 -5.58 10.65 2.56
CA VAL A 57 -5.83 11.62 1.49
C VAL A 57 -7.06 12.47 1.79
N ILE A 58 -8.11 11.87 2.36
CA ILE A 58 -9.31 12.60 2.78
C ILE A 58 -8.97 13.57 3.91
N ASP A 59 -8.31 13.08 4.97
CA ASP A 59 -7.91 13.90 6.13
C ASP A 59 -7.03 15.09 5.70
N ILE A 60 -6.07 14.84 4.79
CA ILE A 60 -5.21 15.90 4.25
C ILE A 60 -6.01 16.91 3.43
N ASN A 61 -7.00 16.46 2.67
CA ASN A 61 -7.84 17.34 1.86
C ASN A 61 -8.78 18.19 2.72
N GLU A 62 -9.27 17.67 3.84
CA GLU A 62 -10.03 18.46 4.83
C GLU A 62 -9.16 19.56 5.43
N ILE A 63 -7.95 19.21 5.90
CA ILE A 63 -7.00 20.19 6.46
C ILE A 63 -6.61 21.26 5.42
N ARG A 64 -6.55 20.91 4.14
CA ARG A 64 -6.25 21.85 3.05
C ARG A 64 -7.44 22.76 2.74
N ALA A 65 -8.65 22.22 2.74
CA ALA A 65 -9.86 23.00 2.54
C ALA A 65 -10.01 24.09 3.62
N ASP A 66 -9.74 23.75 4.89
CA ASP A 66 -9.73 24.71 6.01
C ASP A 66 -8.73 25.86 5.81
N LYS A 67 -7.63 25.58 5.09
CA LYS A 67 -6.57 26.56 4.78
C LYS A 67 -6.78 27.28 3.45
N GLY A 68 -7.89 27.01 2.74
CA GLY A 68 -8.14 27.55 1.40
C GLY A 68 -7.20 27.02 0.32
N LEU A 69 -6.53 25.89 0.56
CA LEU A 69 -5.60 25.26 -0.37
C LEU A 69 -6.32 24.26 -1.29
N PRO A 70 -5.88 24.10 -2.55
CA PRO A 70 -6.49 23.15 -3.47
C PRO A 70 -6.32 21.69 -2.99
N PRO A 71 -7.29 20.80 -3.30
CA PRO A 71 -7.26 19.42 -2.88
C PRO A 71 -6.07 18.67 -3.50
N MET A 72 -5.45 17.82 -2.70
CA MET A 72 -4.49 16.83 -3.17
C MET A 72 -5.26 15.71 -3.86
N VAL A 73 -5.32 15.77 -5.18
CA VAL A 73 -5.67 14.61 -5.99
C VAL A 73 -4.40 13.80 -6.20
N GLY A 74 -4.41 12.55 -5.74
CA GLY A 74 -3.30 11.61 -5.92
C GLY A 74 -3.01 11.44 -7.41
N THR A 75 -2.00 12.14 -7.90
CA THR A 75 -1.64 12.10 -9.31
C THR A 75 -0.95 10.76 -9.59
N ASN A 76 -1.67 9.85 -10.25
CA ASN A 76 -1.01 8.78 -11.03
C ASN A 76 -0.33 9.35 -12.29
N ALA A 77 -0.36 10.67 -12.51
CA ALA A 77 0.34 11.31 -13.61
C ALA A 77 1.73 11.79 -13.17
N TRP A 78 2.73 11.52 -14.02
CA TRP A 78 4.07 12.11 -13.95
C TRP A 78 4.10 13.63 -14.15
N VAL A 79 2.92 14.26 -14.31
CA VAL A 79 2.75 15.70 -14.55
C VAL A 79 2.07 16.31 -13.33
N LYS A 80 2.77 17.24 -12.67
CA LYS A 80 2.24 18.02 -11.56
C LYS A 80 1.04 18.85 -12.04
N TYR A 81 -0.06 18.78 -11.31
CA TYR A 81 -1.15 19.75 -11.43
C TYR A 81 -0.63 21.12 -10.97
N LYS A 82 -0.52 22.08 -11.90
CA LYS A 82 -0.37 23.50 -11.58
C LYS A 82 -1.78 24.10 -11.57
N PRO A 83 -2.29 24.57 -10.42
CA PRO A 83 -3.52 25.35 -10.41
C PRO A 83 -3.26 26.68 -11.12
N GLU A 84 -3.97 26.96 -12.21
CA GLU A 84 -4.01 28.27 -12.88
C GLU A 84 -4.90 29.23 -12.07
N ALA A 85 -4.51 29.55 -10.84
CA ALA A 85 -5.27 30.44 -9.96
C ALA A 85 -4.46 31.62 -9.42
N ASP A 86 -3.32 31.94 -10.04
CA ASP A 86 -2.54 33.15 -9.75
C ASP A 86 -2.67 34.20 -10.88
N SER A 87 -3.84 34.28 -11.51
CA SER A 87 -4.20 35.41 -12.38
C SER A 87 -5.65 35.81 -12.12
N LEU A 88 -5.88 36.52 -11.01
CA LEU A 88 -6.63 37.77 -10.89
C LEU A 88 -6.77 38.14 -9.40
#